data_AF-A0A559M2F5-F1
#
_entry.id   AF-A0A559M2F5-F1
#
_cell.length_a   1.000
_cell.length_b   1.000
_cell.length_c   1.000
_cell.angle_alpha   90.00
_cell.angle_beta   90.00
_cell.angle_gamma   90.00
#
_symmetry.space_group_name_H-M   'P 1'
#
loop_
_entity.id
_entity.type
_entity.pdbx_description
1 polymer ?
#
loop_
_entity_poly.entity_id
_entity_poly.type
_entity_poly.pdbx_seq_one_letter_code
_entity_poly.pdbx_strand_id
1 'polypeptide(L)'
;LSHRNPTLVIYYDFLPISYLCLIPAIFLLPLRRFSSSGRKRFLTTLRRVSIGGIALAHEGKFGDILLADVLTSYAKVIADLFVALCMFFSSNGSATKRPDRGCGGQYIVPIVIAIPSLIRFRQCIIEYLRVRASNARNGGQGAGGWGGQHLANALKYFSAFPVIILSALQRHLSVNHENIGLTETAVYRFWVLAVVVNSFYSFYWDVAKDWDLTLFSAQRDSHSHPFGLRQRLYFPSKEIYYAVIATDLLLRCTWSLKLSPHLDHFADFESGIFLMEFLEVGRRWMWIFFRVETEWVRNTGSGALGAPGQDDVLLGDYGSGKEDDE
;
A
#
# COMPACT_ATOMS: atom_id res chain seq x y z
N LEU A 1 -10.49 9.83 -35.76
CA LEU A 1 -9.52 10.88 -35.38
C LEU A 1 -8.18 10.66 -36.07
N SER A 2 -7.44 9.57 -35.84
CA SER A 2 -6.13 9.37 -36.50
C SER A 2 -6.15 8.62 -37.84
N HIS A 3 -7.13 7.77 -38.13
CA HIS A 3 -7.28 7.04 -39.41
C HIS A 3 -5.97 6.40 -39.94
N ARG A 4 -5.15 5.80 -39.06
CA ARG A 4 -3.81 5.25 -39.35
C ARG A 4 -2.76 6.26 -39.83
N ASN A 5 -3.02 7.56 -39.71
CA ASN A 5 -2.05 8.61 -39.98
C ASN A 5 -1.23 8.93 -38.70
N PRO A 6 0.09 8.70 -38.70
CA PRO A 6 0.94 8.92 -37.53
C PRO A 6 1.05 10.40 -37.13
N THR A 7 0.96 11.33 -38.08
CA THR A 7 1.01 12.78 -37.80
C THR A 7 -0.21 13.21 -36.99
N LEU A 8 -1.38 12.62 -37.26
CA LEU A 8 -2.59 12.89 -36.49
C LEU A 8 -2.51 12.30 -35.07
N VAL A 9 -1.74 11.23 -34.87
CA VAL A 9 -1.49 10.69 -33.52
C VAL A 9 -0.71 11.68 -32.67
N ILE A 10 0.32 12.32 -33.25
CA ILE A 10 1.09 13.38 -32.58
C ILE A 10 0.22 14.61 -32.34
N TYR A 11 -0.58 15.02 -33.33
CA TYR A 11 -1.47 16.17 -33.19
C TYR A 11 -2.51 16.01 -32.07
N TYR A 12 -3.01 14.79 -31.85
CA TYR A 12 -3.99 14.47 -30.80
C TYR A 12 -3.37 13.90 -29.52
N ASP A 13 -2.05 14.04 -29.32
CA ASP A 13 -1.35 13.50 -28.16
C ASP A 13 -1.79 14.14 -26.82
N PHE A 14 -2.43 15.31 -26.87
CA PHE A 14 -3.03 15.95 -25.71
C PHE A 14 -4.27 15.20 -25.18
N LEU A 15 -4.92 14.35 -25.98
CA LEU A 15 -6.17 13.68 -25.59
C LEU A 15 -5.99 12.78 -24.34
N PRO A 16 -5.06 11.80 -24.30
CA PRO A 16 -4.86 10.96 -23.11
C PRO A 16 -4.60 11.77 -21.83
N ILE A 17 -3.80 12.82 -21.91
CA ILE A 17 -3.46 13.65 -20.74
C ILE A 17 -4.63 14.54 -20.34
N SER A 18 -5.41 15.06 -21.31
CA SER A 18 -6.63 15.80 -21.00
C SER A 18 -7.62 14.94 -20.21
N TYR A 19 -7.77 13.64 -20.54
CA TYR A 19 -8.57 12.70 -19.76
C TYR A 19 -7.97 12.43 -18.38
N LEU A 20 -6.64 12.27 -18.30
CA LEU A 20 -5.90 12.07 -17.06
C LEU A 20 -6.09 13.23 -16.07
N CYS A 21 -6.24 14.46 -16.56
CA CYS A 21 -6.55 15.65 -15.75
C CYS A 21 -8.05 15.81 -15.49
N LEU A 22 -8.90 15.53 -16.49
CA LEU A 22 -10.35 15.70 -16.42
C LEU A 22 -10.99 14.76 -15.40
N ILE A 23 -10.55 13.50 -15.32
CA ILE A 23 -11.12 12.51 -14.39
C ILE A 23 -10.94 12.96 -12.93
N PRO A 24 -9.72 13.30 -12.45
CA PRO A 24 -9.53 13.90 -11.13
C PRO A 24 -10.31 15.21 -10.94
N ALA A 25 -10.38 16.08 -11.97
CA ALA A 25 -11.11 17.34 -11.86
C ALA A 25 -12.62 17.10 -11.63
N ILE A 26 -13.24 16.21 -12.42
CA ILE A 26 -14.65 15.81 -12.23
C ILE A 26 -14.86 15.20 -10.84
N PHE A 27 -13.91 14.37 -10.39
CA PHE A 27 -13.98 13.78 -9.05
C PHE A 27 -13.94 14.86 -7.97
N LEU A 28 -13.00 15.81 -8.03
CA LEU A 28 -12.82 16.87 -7.03
C LEU A 28 -13.93 17.93 -7.05
N LEU A 29 -14.48 18.25 -8.22
CA LEU A 29 -15.54 19.24 -8.38
C LEU A 29 -16.86 18.76 -7.76
N PRO A 30 -17.57 19.56 -6.96
CA PRO A 30 -18.75 19.14 -6.21
C PRO A 30 -20.02 18.95 -7.06
N LEU A 31 -19.94 18.19 -8.16
CA LEU A 31 -21.05 17.87 -9.05
C LEU A 31 -22.08 17.00 -8.31
N ARG A 32 -23.32 17.48 -8.23
CA ARG A 32 -24.43 16.85 -7.48
C ARG A 32 -24.85 15.47 -8.03
N ARG A 33 -24.44 15.12 -9.25
CA ARG A 33 -24.83 13.88 -9.96
C ARG A 33 -24.03 12.65 -9.52
N PHE A 34 -22.93 12.82 -8.79
CA PHE A 34 -22.11 11.72 -8.29
C PHE A 34 -22.29 11.53 -6.77
N SER A 35 -21.96 10.35 -6.25
CA SER A 35 -22.07 10.01 -4.82
C SER A 35 -21.25 10.98 -3.95
N SER A 36 -21.92 12.02 -3.45
CA SER A 36 -21.29 13.11 -2.71
C SER A 36 -20.75 12.64 -1.36
N SER A 37 -21.46 11.71 -0.71
CA SER A 37 -21.07 11.10 0.57
C SER A 37 -19.80 10.26 0.42
N GLY A 38 -19.76 9.35 -0.55
CA GLY A 38 -18.59 8.48 -0.78
C GLY A 38 -17.32 9.27 -1.08
N ARG A 39 -17.42 10.27 -1.96
CA ARG A 39 -16.29 11.17 -2.25
C ARG A 39 -15.83 11.94 -1.02
N LYS A 40 -16.75 12.57 -0.28
CA LYS A 40 -16.40 13.36 0.91
C LYS A 40 -15.68 12.50 1.93
N ARG A 41 -16.15 11.26 2.15
CA ARG A 41 -15.47 10.29 3.02
C ARG A 41 -14.08 9.96 2.50
N PHE A 42 -13.93 9.58 1.22
CA PHE A 42 -12.63 9.28 0.62
C PHE A 42 -11.63 10.42 0.75
N LEU A 43 -12.00 11.66 0.37
CA LEU A 43 -11.11 12.82 0.45
C LEU A 43 -10.73 13.17 1.89
N THR A 44 -11.65 13.00 2.83
CA THR A 44 -11.38 13.24 4.25
C THR A 44 -10.42 12.18 4.80
N THR A 45 -10.63 10.90 4.49
CA THR A 45 -9.72 9.80 4.84
C THR A 45 -8.34 10.02 4.21
N LEU A 46 -8.27 10.37 2.93
CA LEU A 46 -7.02 10.64 2.23
C LEU A 46 -6.26 11.80 2.89
N ARG A 47 -6.96 12.89 3.23
CA ARG A 47 -6.37 14.03 3.95
C ARG A 47 -5.81 13.62 5.32
N ARG A 48 -6.57 12.86 6.11
CA ARG A 48 -6.13 12.37 7.44
C ARG A 48 -4.90 11.45 7.32
N VAL A 49 -4.90 10.58 6.32
CA VAL A 49 -3.80 9.65 6.06
C VAL A 49 -2.54 10.41 5.63
N SER A 50 -2.64 11.33 4.67
CA SER A 50 -1.48 12.04 4.10
C SER A 50 -0.88 13.11 5.02
N ILE A 51 -1.72 13.97 5.63
CA ILE A 51 -1.25 15.12 6.43
C ILE A 51 -1.10 14.74 7.92
N GLY A 52 -1.88 13.75 8.37
CA GLY A 52 -1.98 13.36 9.77
C GLY A 52 -3.33 13.73 10.39
N GLY A 53 -3.48 13.37 11.66
CA GLY A 53 -4.79 13.31 12.30
C GLY A 53 -5.47 11.97 12.07
N ILE A 54 -4.74 10.86 12.25
CA ILE A 54 -5.35 9.52 12.27
C ILE A 54 -6.50 9.55 13.25
N ALA A 55 -7.67 9.16 12.77
CA ALA A 55 -8.88 9.10 13.57
C ALA A 55 -8.65 8.25 14.83
N LEU A 56 -9.21 8.65 15.95
CA LEU A 56 -9.19 7.83 17.17
C LEU A 56 -9.86 6.47 16.85
N ALA A 57 -9.61 5.45 17.66
CA ALA A 57 -10.10 4.08 17.38
C ALA A 57 -11.60 4.00 17.04
N HIS A 58 -12.41 4.89 17.62
CA HIS A 58 -13.86 4.99 17.42
C HIS A 58 -14.30 5.69 16.12
N GLU A 59 -13.40 6.27 15.32
CA GLU A 59 -13.74 7.16 14.19
C GLU A 59 -13.24 6.68 12.81
N GLY A 60 -13.18 5.37 12.59
CA GLY A 60 -12.82 4.82 11.27
C GLY A 60 -11.32 4.60 11.04
N LYS A 61 -10.55 4.41 12.12
CA LYS A 61 -9.13 4.03 12.10
C LYS A 61 -8.83 2.86 11.16
N PHE A 62 -9.69 1.84 11.12
CA PHE A 62 -9.53 0.71 10.21
C PHE A 62 -9.57 1.14 8.73
N GLY A 63 -10.48 2.03 8.36
CA GLY A 63 -10.56 2.58 7.01
C GLY A 63 -9.35 3.45 6.64
N ASP A 64 -8.83 4.24 7.59
CA ASP A 64 -7.60 5.02 7.40
C ASP A 64 -6.39 4.09 7.15
N ILE A 65 -6.29 2.99 7.90
CA ILE A 65 -5.23 1.98 7.73
C ILE A 65 -5.36 1.28 6.37
N LEU A 66 -6.56 0.82 6.00
CA LEU A 66 -6.81 0.19 4.71
C LEU A 66 -6.43 1.10 3.54
N LEU A 67 -6.87 2.37 3.56
CA LEU A 67 -6.54 3.31 2.51
C LEU A 67 -5.02 3.54 2.41
N ALA A 68 -4.36 3.71 3.56
CA ALA A 68 -2.92 3.94 3.59
C ALA A 68 -2.15 2.72 3.06
N ASP A 69 -2.59 1.50 3.35
CA ASP A 69 -2.02 0.27 2.80
C ASP A 69 -2.28 0.12 1.31
N VAL A 70 -3.46 0.51 0.83
CA VAL A 70 -3.75 0.58 -0.61
C VAL A 70 -2.77 1.54 -1.31
N LEU A 71 -2.53 2.72 -0.74
CA LEU A 71 -1.58 3.68 -1.32
C LEU A 71 -0.18 3.10 -1.52
N THR A 72 0.28 2.18 -0.66
CA THR A 72 1.59 1.52 -0.84
C THR A 72 1.68 0.68 -2.10
N SER A 73 0.58 0.02 -2.49
CA SER A 73 0.48 -0.75 -3.73
C SER A 73 0.34 0.14 -4.97
N TYR A 74 -0.05 1.41 -4.79
CA TYR A 74 -0.17 2.41 -5.87
C TYR A 74 1.10 3.29 -6.02
N ALA A 75 2.16 3.06 -5.25
CA ALA A 75 3.35 3.93 -5.24
C ALA A 75 3.97 4.14 -6.62
N LYS A 76 4.10 3.06 -7.41
CA LYS A 76 4.64 3.13 -8.78
C LYS A 76 3.66 3.78 -9.76
N VAL A 77 2.37 3.48 -9.66
CA VAL A 77 1.31 4.14 -10.45
C VAL A 77 1.32 5.65 -10.23
N ILE A 78 1.48 6.11 -8.99
CA ILE A 78 1.58 7.53 -8.65
C ILE A 78 2.87 8.14 -9.24
N ALA A 79 3.98 7.41 -9.21
CA ALA A 79 5.23 7.87 -9.82
C ALA A 79 5.16 7.96 -11.36
N ASP A 80 4.48 7.01 -12.02
CA ASP A 80 4.27 7.05 -13.47
C ASP A 80 3.30 8.16 -13.86
N LEU A 81 2.27 8.40 -13.04
CA LEU A 81 1.40 9.55 -13.19
C LEU A 81 2.19 10.86 -13.13
N PHE A 82 3.11 10.97 -12.16
CA PHE A 82 4.01 12.12 -12.07
C PHE A 82 4.88 12.27 -13.32
N VAL A 83 5.51 11.19 -13.80
CA VAL A 83 6.35 11.23 -15.01
C VAL A 83 5.54 11.66 -16.23
N ALA A 84 4.33 11.12 -16.41
CA ALA A 84 3.45 11.47 -17.53
C ALA A 84 3.08 12.97 -17.51
N LEU A 85 2.73 13.50 -16.33
CA LEU A 85 2.42 14.93 -16.17
C LEU A 85 3.67 15.80 -16.37
N CYS A 86 4.82 15.40 -15.82
CA CYS A 86 6.08 16.11 -15.99
C CYS A 86 6.47 16.24 -17.46
N MET A 87 6.39 15.13 -18.21
CA MET A 87 6.66 15.15 -19.64
C MET A 87 5.68 16.06 -20.36
N PHE A 88 4.39 15.96 -20.08
CA PHE A 88 3.38 16.79 -20.75
C PHE A 88 3.59 18.30 -20.56
N PHE A 89 3.97 18.74 -19.36
CA PHE A 89 4.24 20.15 -19.08
C PHE A 89 5.65 20.60 -19.48
N SER A 90 6.49 19.68 -19.97
CA SER A 90 7.81 20.01 -20.52
C SER A 90 7.68 20.53 -21.96
N SER A 91 8.47 21.54 -22.31
CA SER A 91 8.44 22.20 -23.63
C SER A 91 8.69 21.25 -24.81
N ASN A 92 9.39 20.13 -24.58
CA ASN A 92 9.68 19.12 -25.60
C ASN A 92 8.99 17.78 -25.33
N GLY A 93 8.05 17.71 -24.41
CA GLY A 93 7.36 16.46 -24.11
C GLY A 93 6.25 16.11 -25.09
N SER A 94 5.82 14.84 -25.04
CA SER A 94 4.66 14.35 -25.80
C SER A 94 4.16 13.08 -25.12
N ALA A 95 2.84 12.87 -25.13
CA ALA A 95 2.22 11.68 -24.53
C ALA A 95 2.56 10.38 -25.29
N THR A 96 3.10 10.48 -26.51
CA THR A 96 3.47 9.33 -27.34
C THR A 96 4.96 9.02 -27.29
N LYS A 97 5.76 9.82 -26.59
CA LYS A 97 7.19 9.55 -26.39
C LYS A 97 7.38 8.45 -25.34
N ARG A 98 8.51 7.75 -25.42
CA ARG A 98 8.92 6.81 -24.37
C ARG A 98 9.01 7.57 -23.03
N PRO A 99 8.50 6.99 -21.91
CA PRO A 99 8.53 7.65 -20.62
C PRO A 99 9.95 8.04 -20.19
N ASP A 100 10.16 9.33 -19.91
CA ASP A 100 11.40 9.86 -19.35
C ASP A 100 11.33 9.85 -17.83
N ARG A 101 11.88 8.78 -17.23
CA ARG A 101 11.93 8.61 -15.77
C ARG A 101 12.94 9.55 -15.08
N GLY A 102 13.68 10.35 -15.84
CA GLY A 102 14.49 11.48 -15.35
C GLY A 102 13.75 12.82 -15.36
N CYS A 103 12.52 12.88 -15.89
CA CYS A 103 11.74 14.11 -15.93
C CYS A 103 11.48 14.63 -14.51
N GLY A 104 11.85 15.89 -14.27
CA GLY A 104 11.77 16.53 -12.95
C GLY A 104 13.00 16.30 -12.07
N GLY A 105 13.96 15.49 -12.51
CA GLY A 105 15.23 15.24 -11.82
C GLY A 105 15.37 13.80 -11.29
N GLN A 106 16.61 13.39 -11.09
CA GLN A 106 16.99 12.00 -10.80
C GLN A 106 16.42 11.44 -9.48
N TYR A 107 16.07 12.32 -8.53
CA TYR A 107 15.62 11.93 -7.20
C TYR A 107 14.11 12.05 -6.98
N ILE A 108 13.37 12.77 -7.83
CA ILE A 108 11.94 13.01 -7.58
C ILE A 108 11.15 11.70 -7.68
N VAL A 109 11.36 10.90 -8.71
CA VAL A 109 10.64 9.62 -8.89
C VAL A 109 10.85 8.68 -7.68
N PRO A 110 12.08 8.40 -7.21
CA PRO A 110 12.30 7.66 -5.97
C PRO A 110 11.60 8.25 -4.74
N ILE A 111 11.62 9.59 -4.58
CA ILE A 111 10.92 10.26 -3.48
C ILE A 111 9.42 10.01 -3.55
N VAL A 112 8.81 10.16 -4.73
CA VAL A 112 7.36 9.91 -4.94
C VAL A 112 6.99 8.47 -4.62
N ILE A 113 7.82 7.49 -5.04
CA ILE A 113 7.62 6.07 -4.70
C ILE A 113 7.71 5.84 -3.18
N ALA A 114 8.54 6.59 -2.45
CA ALA A 114 8.71 6.44 -1.01
C ALA A 114 7.56 7.04 -0.18
N ILE A 115 6.79 7.99 -0.72
CA ILE A 115 5.75 8.73 0.03
C ILE A 115 4.73 7.79 0.72
N PRO A 116 4.11 6.80 0.05
CA PRO A 116 3.13 5.93 0.71
C PRO A 116 3.70 5.13 1.88
N SER A 117 4.92 4.59 1.74
CA SER A 117 5.60 3.87 2.82
C SER A 117 5.97 4.81 3.97
N LEU A 118 6.36 6.05 3.67
CA LEU A 118 6.62 7.08 4.68
C LEU A 118 5.36 7.46 5.47
N ILE A 119 4.22 7.58 4.79
CA ILE A 119 2.94 7.80 5.45
C ILE A 119 2.67 6.68 6.47
N ARG A 120 2.77 5.41 6.06
CA ARG A 120 2.54 4.27 6.96
C ARG A 120 3.56 4.19 8.08
N PHE A 121 4.83 4.41 7.80
CA PHE A 121 5.88 4.47 8.80
C PHE A 121 5.56 5.52 9.87
N ARG A 122 5.24 6.76 9.45
CA ARG A 122 4.84 7.84 10.36
C ARG A 122 3.62 7.47 11.18
N GLN A 123 2.59 6.89 10.55
CA GLN A 123 1.38 6.47 11.25
C GLN A 123 1.68 5.44 12.36
N CYS A 124 2.50 4.44 12.05
CA CYS A 124 2.86 3.40 13.01
C CYS A 124 3.71 3.94 14.17
N ILE A 125 4.63 4.87 13.90
CA ILE A 125 5.40 5.55 14.96
C ILE A 125 4.50 6.40 15.85
N ILE A 126 3.56 7.16 15.28
CA ILE A 126 2.60 7.95 16.07
C ILE A 126 1.78 7.06 17.00
N GLU A 127 1.28 5.93 16.51
CA GLU A 127 0.54 4.96 17.34
C GLU A 127 1.41 4.36 18.45
N TYR A 128 2.65 4.00 18.15
CA TYR A 128 3.60 3.54 19.16
C TYR A 128 3.80 4.58 20.27
N LEU A 129 4.03 5.85 19.90
CA LEU A 129 4.21 6.94 20.85
C LEU A 129 2.93 7.22 21.66
N ARG A 130 1.73 7.07 21.06
CA ARG A 130 0.44 7.17 21.76
C ARG A 130 0.29 6.10 22.83
N VAL A 131 0.62 4.83 22.51
CA VAL A 131 0.58 3.73 23.50
C VAL A 131 1.57 3.99 24.64
N ARG A 132 2.80 4.42 24.32
CA ARG A 132 3.81 4.78 25.32
C ARG A 132 3.35 5.90 26.25
N ALA A 133 2.75 6.96 25.70
CA ALA A 133 2.21 8.06 26.48
C ALA A 133 1.02 7.64 27.35
N SER A 134 0.14 6.78 26.84
CA SER A 134 -0.98 6.21 27.60
C SER A 134 -0.49 5.39 28.79
N ASN A 135 0.47 4.48 28.56
CA ASN A 135 1.05 3.66 29.63
C ASN A 135 1.74 4.49 30.71
N ALA A 136 2.45 5.56 30.31
CA ALA A 136 3.08 6.48 31.26
C ALA A 136 2.05 7.23 32.12
N ARG A 137 0.91 7.63 31.53
CA ARG A 137 -0.18 8.31 32.26
C ARG A 137 -0.91 7.38 33.21
N ASN A 138 -1.10 6.12 32.82
CA ASN A 138 -1.88 5.14 33.58
C ASN A 138 -1.03 4.30 34.55
N GLY A 139 0.28 4.57 34.66
CA GLY A 139 1.17 3.90 35.62
C GLY A 139 1.42 2.42 35.35
N GLY A 140 1.19 1.94 34.13
CA GLY A 140 1.29 0.51 33.80
C GLY A 140 1.06 0.22 32.32
N GLN A 141 1.28 -1.03 31.92
CA GLN A 141 0.98 -1.48 30.55
C GLN A 141 -0.52 -1.71 30.44
N GLY A 142 -1.20 -0.97 29.56
CA GLY A 142 -2.60 -1.22 29.23
C GLY A 142 -2.79 -2.51 28.42
N ALA A 143 -4.03 -2.79 28.01
CA ALA A 143 -4.37 -3.99 27.24
C ALA A 143 -3.56 -4.15 25.92
N GLY A 144 -3.08 -3.05 25.34
CA GLY A 144 -2.20 -3.04 24.16
C GLY A 144 -0.71 -3.33 24.44
N GLY A 145 -0.36 -3.70 25.67
CA GLY A 145 1.01 -3.92 26.10
C GLY A 145 1.87 -2.65 25.97
N TRP A 146 3.17 -2.82 25.71
CA TRP A 146 4.11 -1.71 25.57
C TRP A 146 4.10 -1.02 24.19
N GLY A 147 3.29 -1.50 23.23
CA GLY A 147 3.17 -0.95 21.88
C GLY A 147 4.10 -1.58 20.83
N GLY A 148 4.79 -2.68 21.15
CA GLY A 148 5.78 -3.31 20.27
C GLY A 148 5.26 -3.69 18.87
N GLN A 149 3.98 -4.04 18.74
CA GLN A 149 3.38 -4.34 17.44
C GLN A 149 3.36 -3.11 16.51
N HIS A 150 3.09 -1.91 17.03
CA HIS A 150 3.13 -0.69 16.20
C HIS A 150 4.54 -0.40 15.71
N LEU A 151 5.55 -0.60 16.58
CA LEU A 151 6.96 -0.43 16.20
C LEU A 151 7.38 -1.47 15.16
N ALA A 152 6.99 -2.73 15.34
CA ALA A 152 7.24 -3.78 14.35
C ALA A 152 6.60 -3.42 13.00
N ASN A 153 5.37 -2.90 13.00
CA ASN A 153 4.72 -2.46 11.76
C ASN A 153 5.46 -1.26 11.13
N ALA A 154 5.96 -0.33 11.94
CA ALA A 154 6.80 0.75 11.43
C ALA A 154 8.06 0.19 10.73
N LEU A 155 8.72 -0.81 11.33
CA LEU A 155 9.88 -1.47 10.71
C LEU A 155 9.53 -2.17 9.39
N LYS A 156 8.31 -2.73 9.23
CA LYS A 156 7.84 -3.28 7.95
C LYS A 156 7.90 -2.21 6.86
N TYR A 157 7.25 -1.05 7.05
CA TYR A 157 7.26 0.00 6.02
C TYR A 157 8.63 0.68 5.88
N PHE A 158 9.42 0.76 6.94
CA PHE A 158 10.78 1.26 6.88
C PHE A 158 11.68 0.40 5.97
N SER A 159 11.47 -0.93 5.98
CA SER A 159 12.26 -1.86 5.16
C SER A 159 12.12 -1.65 3.65
N ALA A 160 11.12 -0.87 3.19
CA ALA A 160 10.99 -0.46 1.80
C ALA A 160 12.00 0.63 1.38
N PHE A 161 12.46 1.49 2.29
CA PHE A 161 13.35 2.61 1.93
C PHE A 161 14.72 2.15 1.43
N PRO A 162 15.42 1.18 2.04
CA PRO A 162 16.67 0.67 1.50
C PRO A 162 16.50 0.14 0.06
N VAL A 163 15.39 -0.53 -0.25
CA VAL A 163 15.11 -1.01 -1.61
C VAL A 163 15.04 0.16 -2.59
N ILE A 164 14.25 1.19 -2.26
CA ILE A 164 14.06 2.37 -3.11
C ILE A 164 15.36 3.17 -3.30
N ILE A 165 16.10 3.41 -2.21
CA ILE A 165 17.34 4.18 -2.22
C ILE A 165 18.42 3.45 -3.03
N LEU A 166 18.59 2.15 -2.82
CA LEU A 166 19.60 1.36 -3.54
C LEU A 166 19.23 1.22 -5.02
N SER A 167 17.95 1.09 -5.38
CA SER A 167 17.49 1.14 -6.78
C SER A 167 17.77 2.49 -7.45
N ALA A 168 17.65 3.60 -6.72
CA ALA A 168 17.99 4.93 -7.23
C ALA A 168 19.51 5.10 -7.42
N LEU A 169 20.30 4.65 -6.43
CA LEU A 169 21.75 4.70 -6.46
C LEU A 169 22.33 3.87 -7.61
N GLN A 170 21.80 2.66 -7.83
CA GLN A 170 22.26 1.78 -8.91
C GLN A 170 22.01 2.40 -10.29
N ARG A 171 20.85 3.03 -10.51
CA ARG A 171 20.59 3.79 -11.75
C ARG A 171 21.58 4.94 -11.91
N HIS A 172 21.84 5.71 -10.86
CA HIS A 172 22.81 6.82 -10.93
C HIS A 172 24.23 6.34 -11.28
N LEU A 173 24.69 5.25 -10.66
CA LEU A 173 26.01 4.67 -10.92
C LEU A 173 26.13 4.18 -12.37
N SER A 174 25.12 3.45 -12.87
CA SER A 174 25.12 2.93 -14.24
C SER A 174 25.18 4.02 -15.32
N VAL A 175 24.67 5.22 -15.01
CA VAL A 175 24.67 6.37 -15.94
C VAL A 175 25.98 7.14 -15.87
N ASN A 176 26.47 7.45 -14.65
CA ASN A 176 27.55 8.40 -14.47
C ASN A 176 28.96 7.79 -14.34
N HIS A 177 29.11 6.46 -14.28
CA HIS A 177 30.40 5.74 -14.17
C HIS A 177 31.35 6.35 -13.11
N GLU A 178 30.81 6.99 -12.07
CA GLU A 178 31.60 7.67 -11.06
C GLU A 178 32.16 6.68 -10.04
N ASN A 179 33.43 6.83 -9.70
CA ASN A 179 34.11 6.01 -8.70
C ASN A 179 33.71 6.42 -7.27
N ILE A 180 32.47 6.13 -6.85
CA ILE A 180 31.96 6.45 -5.49
C ILE A 180 32.54 5.50 -4.41
N GLY A 181 33.64 4.79 -4.67
CA GLY A 181 34.25 3.83 -3.72
C GLY A 181 33.40 2.61 -3.38
N LEU A 182 32.17 2.52 -3.91
CA LEU A 182 31.27 1.37 -3.83
C LEU A 182 31.17 0.73 -5.21
N THR A 183 31.55 -0.55 -5.32
CA THR A 183 31.39 -1.30 -6.57
C THR A 183 29.90 -1.51 -6.87
N GLU A 184 29.50 -1.43 -8.15
CA GLU A 184 28.12 -1.73 -8.58
C GLU A 184 27.61 -3.08 -8.06
N THR A 185 28.51 -4.07 -7.99
CA THR A 185 28.24 -5.41 -7.46
C THR A 185 27.89 -5.38 -5.96
N ALA A 186 28.51 -4.49 -5.18
CA ALA A 186 28.20 -4.32 -3.76
C ALA A 186 26.82 -3.69 -3.58
N VAL A 187 26.50 -2.64 -4.35
CA VAL A 187 25.18 -2.00 -4.33
C VAL A 187 24.08 -3.00 -4.70
N TYR A 188 24.28 -3.79 -5.76
CA TYR A 188 23.35 -4.84 -6.16
C TYR A 188 23.16 -5.89 -5.05
N ARG A 189 24.22 -6.35 -4.38
CA ARG A 189 24.12 -7.32 -3.27
C ARG A 189 23.32 -6.76 -2.09
N PHE A 190 23.58 -5.52 -1.69
CA PHE A 190 22.80 -4.86 -0.64
C PHE A 190 21.35 -4.66 -1.06
N TRP A 191 21.11 -4.36 -2.34
CA TRP A 191 19.77 -4.23 -2.88
C TRP A 191 19.00 -5.55 -2.82
N VAL A 192 19.60 -6.66 -3.25
CA VAL A 192 19.01 -8.01 -3.13
C VAL A 192 18.70 -8.34 -1.68
N LEU A 193 19.61 -8.05 -0.75
CA LEU A 193 19.36 -8.26 0.68
C LEU A 193 18.17 -7.43 1.18
N ALA A 194 18.11 -6.14 0.83
CA ALA A 194 17.00 -5.26 1.19
C ALA A 194 15.66 -5.78 0.63
N VAL A 195 15.66 -6.23 -0.62
CA VAL A 195 14.52 -6.85 -1.29
C VAL A 195 14.03 -8.08 -0.52
N VAL A 196 14.95 -8.98 -0.17
CA VAL A 196 14.64 -10.22 0.55
C VAL A 196 14.05 -9.89 1.92
N VAL A 197 14.71 -9.02 2.69
CA VAL A 197 14.23 -8.60 4.02
C VAL A 197 12.83 -7.96 3.93
N ASN A 198 12.63 -7.01 3.02
CA ASN A 198 11.34 -6.34 2.84
C ASN A 198 10.23 -7.32 2.43
N SER A 199 10.52 -8.21 1.47
CA SER A 199 9.55 -9.16 0.93
C SER A 199 9.11 -10.17 1.98
N PHE A 200 10.05 -10.84 2.64
CA PHE A 200 9.73 -11.86 3.64
C PHE A 200 9.15 -11.26 4.91
N TYR A 201 9.63 -10.09 5.36
CA TYR A 201 9.04 -9.45 6.53
C TYR A 201 7.60 -9.01 6.25
N SER A 202 7.35 -8.42 5.09
CA SER A 202 5.99 -8.02 4.72
C SER A 202 5.07 -9.21 4.47
N PHE A 203 5.57 -10.32 3.92
CA PHE A 203 4.82 -11.57 3.78
C PHE A 203 4.46 -12.18 5.14
N TYR A 204 5.44 -12.26 6.05
CA TYR A 204 5.19 -12.68 7.44
C TYR A 204 4.09 -11.82 8.06
N TRP A 205 4.16 -10.51 7.87
CA TRP A 205 3.17 -9.59 8.44
C TRP A 205 1.77 -9.83 7.90
N ASP A 206 1.63 -9.99 6.58
CA ASP A 206 0.33 -10.23 5.95
C ASP A 206 -0.31 -11.51 6.49
N VAL A 207 0.45 -12.61 6.55
CA VAL A 207 -0.06 -13.91 7.04
C VAL A 207 -0.32 -13.89 8.54
N ALA A 208 0.66 -13.47 9.35
CA ALA A 208 0.61 -13.63 10.81
C ALA A 208 -0.14 -12.51 11.53
N LYS A 209 -0.16 -11.29 10.98
CA LYS A 209 -0.71 -10.11 11.67
C LYS A 209 -1.98 -9.59 11.01
N ASP A 210 -1.95 -9.41 9.69
CA ASP A 210 -3.10 -8.85 8.97
C ASP A 210 -4.21 -9.87 8.80
N TRP A 211 -3.87 -11.11 8.48
CA TRP A 211 -4.80 -12.24 8.35
C TRP A 211 -4.86 -13.13 9.60
N ASP A 212 -4.08 -12.85 10.63
CA ASP A 212 -4.15 -13.54 11.92
C ASP A 212 -4.09 -15.08 11.82
N LEU A 213 -3.31 -15.58 10.84
CA LEU A 213 -3.16 -17.00 10.59
C LEU A 213 -2.04 -17.58 11.47
N THR A 214 -2.13 -18.87 11.74
CA THR A 214 -1.27 -19.56 12.71
C THR A 214 0.00 -20.15 12.08
N LEU A 215 0.23 -19.96 10.76
CA LEU A 215 1.33 -20.58 10.01
C LEU A 215 2.71 -20.41 10.66
N PHE A 216 2.97 -19.24 11.23
CA PHE A 216 4.24 -18.90 11.89
C PHE A 216 4.18 -19.00 13.42
N SER A 217 3.08 -19.49 13.99
CA SER A 217 2.92 -19.66 15.44
C SER A 217 3.17 -21.12 15.86
N ALA A 218 3.26 -21.35 17.17
CA ALA A 218 3.33 -22.70 17.74
C ALA A 218 2.00 -23.46 17.57
N GLN A 219 0.89 -22.76 17.31
CA GLN A 219 -0.42 -23.37 17.14
C GLN A 219 -0.64 -23.90 15.71
N ARG A 220 0.32 -23.75 14.79
CA ARG A 220 0.17 -24.14 13.38
C ARG A 220 -0.33 -25.57 13.17
N ASP A 221 -0.06 -26.48 14.09
CA ASP A 221 -0.43 -27.90 13.99
C ASP A 221 -1.42 -28.33 15.08
N SER A 222 -2.25 -27.39 15.56
CA SER A 222 -3.30 -27.71 16.52
C SER A 222 -4.37 -28.59 15.88
N HIS A 223 -4.79 -29.66 16.56
CA HIS A 223 -5.92 -30.49 16.13
C HIS A 223 -7.26 -29.73 16.00
N SER A 224 -7.35 -28.54 16.58
CA SER A 224 -8.58 -27.73 16.60
C SER A 224 -8.88 -27.00 15.28
N HIS A 225 -7.91 -26.91 14.37
CA HIS A 225 -8.05 -26.19 13.11
C HIS A 225 -7.08 -26.71 12.03
N PRO A 226 -7.30 -26.40 10.74
CA PRO A 226 -6.38 -26.79 9.68
C PRO A 226 -4.96 -26.22 9.87
N PHE A 227 -3.96 -26.90 9.29
CA PHE A 227 -2.56 -26.52 9.45
C PHE A 227 -2.30 -25.06 9.06
N GLY A 228 -1.75 -24.27 9.98
CA GLY A 228 -1.36 -22.89 9.75
C GLY A 228 -2.51 -21.90 9.54
N LEU A 229 -3.78 -22.33 9.66
CA LEU A 229 -4.95 -21.46 9.61
C LEU A 229 -5.50 -21.20 11.01
N ARG A 230 -6.39 -20.21 11.15
CA ARG A 230 -7.09 -19.95 12.41
C ARG A 230 -8.37 -20.80 12.53
N GLN A 231 -8.92 -20.88 13.73
CA GLN A 231 -10.10 -21.72 14.02
C GLN A 231 -11.39 -21.23 13.33
N ARG A 232 -11.63 -19.92 13.30
CA ARG A 232 -12.83 -19.33 12.68
C ARG A 232 -12.48 -18.78 11.29
N LEU A 233 -13.00 -19.44 10.27
CA LEU A 233 -12.87 -19.08 8.86
C LEU A 233 -14.26 -18.78 8.28
N TYR A 234 -14.42 -17.67 7.58
CA TYR A 234 -15.68 -17.31 6.93
C TYR A 234 -15.71 -17.63 5.44
N PHE A 235 -14.55 -17.76 4.77
CA PHE A 235 -14.54 -18.26 3.41
C PHE A 235 -14.85 -19.76 3.40
N PRO A 236 -15.71 -20.26 2.48
CA PRO A 236 -16.25 -21.62 2.56
C PRO A 236 -15.22 -22.74 2.50
N SER A 237 -14.07 -22.50 1.87
CA SER A 237 -13.03 -23.51 1.65
C SER A 237 -11.67 -23.06 2.19
N LYS A 238 -10.97 -23.97 2.87
CA LYS A 238 -9.64 -23.73 3.42
C LYS A 238 -8.59 -23.56 2.32
N GLU A 239 -8.84 -24.16 1.16
CA GLU A 239 -8.02 -24.11 -0.05
C GLU A 239 -7.86 -22.67 -0.55
N ILE A 240 -8.90 -21.83 -0.40
CA ILE A 240 -8.84 -20.40 -0.72
C ILE A 240 -7.77 -19.70 0.11
N TYR A 241 -7.66 -19.99 1.41
CA TYR A 241 -6.65 -19.37 2.27
C TYR A 241 -5.23 -19.77 1.86
N TYR A 242 -4.99 -21.04 1.55
CA TYR A 242 -3.69 -21.48 1.06
C TYR A 242 -3.35 -20.89 -0.31
N ALA A 243 -4.32 -20.79 -1.22
CA ALA A 243 -4.13 -20.14 -2.51
C ALA A 243 -3.78 -18.66 -2.36
N VAL A 244 -4.41 -17.96 -1.41
CA VAL A 244 -4.14 -16.55 -1.08
C VAL A 244 -2.75 -16.37 -0.48
N ILE A 245 -2.33 -17.24 0.44
CA ILE A 245 -0.98 -17.25 1.00
C ILE A 245 0.06 -17.44 -0.13
N ALA A 246 -0.13 -18.44 -0.99
CA ALA A 246 0.77 -18.72 -2.09
C ALA A 246 0.81 -17.56 -3.10
N THR A 247 -0.35 -17.02 -3.47
CA THR A 247 -0.47 -15.90 -4.42
C THR A 247 0.19 -14.65 -3.88
N ASP A 248 0.01 -14.33 -2.58
CA ASP A 248 0.66 -13.18 -1.97
C ASP A 248 2.19 -13.32 -1.95
N LEU A 249 2.71 -14.50 -1.62
CA LEU A 249 4.16 -14.75 -1.69
C LEU A 249 4.71 -14.57 -3.10
N LEU A 250 4.06 -15.18 -4.10
CA LEU A 250 4.47 -15.11 -5.50
C LEU A 250 4.45 -13.66 -6.02
N LEU A 251 3.35 -12.94 -5.80
CA LEU A 251 3.20 -11.56 -6.27
C LEU A 251 4.09 -10.59 -5.47
N ARG A 252 4.43 -10.87 -4.21
CA ARG A 252 5.44 -10.08 -3.48
C ARG A 252 6.84 -10.19 -4.08
N CYS A 253 7.22 -11.38 -4.53
CA CYS A 253 8.46 -11.55 -5.29
C CYS A 253 8.43 -10.71 -6.58
N THR A 254 7.27 -10.56 -7.22
CA THR A 254 7.13 -9.71 -8.42
C THR A 254 7.36 -8.22 -8.14
N TRP A 255 6.89 -7.69 -7.01
CA TRP A 255 7.13 -6.29 -6.62
C TRP A 255 8.62 -5.96 -6.53
N SER A 256 9.40 -6.87 -5.95
CA SER A 256 10.85 -6.71 -5.80
C SER A 256 11.60 -6.81 -7.13
N LEU A 257 11.12 -7.65 -8.06
CA LEU A 257 11.70 -7.75 -9.41
C LEU A 257 11.51 -6.46 -10.22
N LYS A 258 10.45 -5.66 -9.97
CA LYS A 258 10.21 -4.37 -10.64
C LYS A 258 11.30 -3.33 -10.39
N LEU A 259 11.96 -3.42 -9.24
CA LEU A 259 12.98 -2.46 -8.80
C LEU A 259 14.39 -2.88 -9.20
N SER A 260 14.53 -4.03 -9.89
CA SER A 260 15.80 -4.55 -10.41
C SER A 260 16.25 -3.75 -11.62
N PRO A 261 17.39 -3.04 -11.56
CA PRO A 261 17.89 -2.25 -12.69
C PRO A 261 18.43 -3.14 -13.83
N HIS A 262 18.81 -4.38 -13.51
CA HIS A 262 19.29 -5.33 -14.53
C HIS A 262 18.16 -5.96 -15.35
N LEU A 263 16.90 -5.74 -14.97
CA LEU A 263 15.73 -6.13 -15.77
C LEU A 263 15.21 -4.98 -16.64
N ASP A 264 15.95 -3.86 -16.77
CA ASP A 264 15.57 -2.74 -17.64
C ASP A 264 15.28 -3.18 -19.09
N HIS A 265 15.92 -4.25 -19.58
CA HIS A 265 15.62 -4.84 -20.89
C HIS A 265 14.30 -5.64 -20.98
N PHE A 266 13.80 -6.19 -19.87
CA PHE A 266 12.43 -6.75 -19.80
C PHE A 266 11.40 -5.63 -19.54
N ALA A 267 11.83 -4.52 -18.94
CA ALA A 267 11.06 -3.30 -18.76
C ALA A 267 10.92 -2.47 -20.06
N ASP A 268 11.62 -2.82 -21.15
CA ASP A 268 11.38 -2.26 -22.49
C ASP A 268 9.96 -2.55 -23.00
N PHE A 269 9.30 -3.59 -22.45
CA PHE A 269 7.87 -3.79 -22.62
C PHE A 269 7.12 -3.04 -21.52
N GLU A 270 6.69 -1.80 -21.80
CA GLU A 270 5.76 -1.04 -20.95
C GLU A 270 4.50 -1.87 -20.58
N SER A 271 4.12 -2.84 -21.42
CA SER A 271 3.07 -3.82 -21.12
C SER A 271 3.39 -4.74 -19.94
N GLY A 272 4.65 -5.09 -19.72
CA GLY A 272 5.11 -5.88 -18.58
C GLY A 272 5.02 -5.11 -17.27
N ILE A 273 5.44 -3.83 -17.28
CA ILE A 273 5.27 -2.93 -16.13
C ILE A 273 3.78 -2.80 -15.81
N PHE A 274 2.94 -2.53 -16.81
CA PHE A 274 1.50 -2.43 -16.64
C PHE A 274 0.88 -3.69 -16.02
N LEU A 275 1.21 -4.88 -16.55
CA LEU A 275 0.71 -6.14 -16.00
C LEU A 275 1.12 -6.32 -14.54
N MET A 276 2.36 -5.98 -14.20
CA MET A 276 2.86 -6.12 -12.84
C MET A 276 2.23 -5.10 -11.88
N GLU A 277 1.90 -3.88 -12.33
CA GLU A 277 1.09 -2.92 -11.55
C GLU A 277 -0.34 -3.42 -11.35
N PHE A 278 -0.95 -3.97 -12.39
CA PHE A 278 -2.29 -4.56 -12.31
C PHE A 278 -2.33 -5.72 -11.32
N LEU A 279 -1.34 -6.62 -11.36
CA LEU A 279 -1.22 -7.74 -10.43
C LEU A 279 -0.98 -7.27 -8.98
N GLU A 280 -0.21 -6.20 -8.76
CA GLU A 280 -0.01 -5.63 -7.42
C GLU A 280 -1.30 -5.03 -6.85
N VAL A 281 -2.10 -4.36 -7.68
CA VAL A 281 -3.44 -3.90 -7.30
C VAL A 281 -4.36 -5.08 -7.01
N GLY A 282 -4.34 -6.12 -7.84
CA GLY A 282 -5.12 -7.35 -7.64
C GLY A 282 -4.75 -8.08 -6.34
N ARG A 283 -3.45 -8.16 -6.02
CA ARG A 283 -2.95 -8.72 -4.75
C ARG A 283 -3.50 -7.94 -3.55
N ARG A 284 -3.45 -6.61 -3.60
CA ARG A 284 -3.98 -5.76 -2.52
C ARG A 284 -5.50 -5.90 -2.39
N TRP A 285 -6.22 -5.94 -3.50
CA TRP A 285 -7.66 -6.19 -3.52
C TRP A 285 -8.02 -7.51 -2.81
N MET A 286 -7.31 -8.59 -3.14
CA MET A 286 -7.42 -9.87 -2.44
C MET A 286 -7.11 -9.71 -0.94
N TRP A 287 -5.98 -9.09 -0.58
CA TRP A 287 -5.58 -8.88 0.81
C TRP A 287 -6.64 -8.14 1.65
N ILE A 288 -7.37 -7.18 1.07
CA ILE A 288 -8.41 -6.41 1.76
C ILE A 288 -9.52 -7.34 2.27
N PHE A 289 -9.98 -8.31 1.47
CA PHE A 289 -11.05 -9.21 1.89
C PHE A 289 -10.67 -10.03 3.12
N PHE A 290 -9.47 -10.60 3.14
CA PHE A 290 -8.98 -11.36 4.29
C PHE A 290 -8.69 -10.46 5.48
N ARG A 291 -8.22 -9.22 5.26
CA ARG A 291 -8.04 -8.24 6.33
C ARG A 291 -9.38 -7.85 6.98
N VAL A 292 -10.42 -7.60 6.17
CA VAL A 292 -11.77 -7.29 6.65
C VAL A 292 -12.37 -8.49 7.38
N GLU A 293 -12.24 -9.69 6.82
CA GLU A 293 -12.72 -10.93 7.44
C GLU A 293 -12.05 -11.17 8.80
N THR A 294 -10.75 -10.90 8.90
CA THR A 294 -9.99 -10.99 10.15
C THR A 294 -10.50 -10.00 11.19
N GLU A 295 -10.72 -8.75 10.77
CA GLU A 295 -11.29 -7.73 11.66
C GLU A 295 -12.69 -8.13 12.15
N TRP A 296 -13.50 -8.70 11.25
CA TRP A 296 -14.81 -9.24 11.60
C TRP A 296 -14.73 -10.40 12.59
N VAL A 297 -13.78 -11.32 12.43
CA VAL A 297 -13.51 -12.42 13.38
C VAL A 297 -13.13 -11.87 14.75
N ARG A 298 -12.26 -10.86 14.81
CA ARG A 298 -11.82 -10.24 16.08
C ARG A 298 -13.01 -9.58 16.80
N ASN A 299 -13.83 -8.82 16.08
CA ASN A 299 -14.98 -8.13 16.67
C ASN A 299 -16.08 -9.10 17.14
N THR A 300 -16.34 -10.16 16.38
CA THR A 300 -17.34 -11.20 16.75
C THR A 300 -16.83 -12.23 17.75
N GLY A 301 -15.51 -12.39 17.87
CA GLY A 301 -14.87 -13.26 18.86
C GLY A 301 -14.91 -12.67 20.26
N SER A 302 -14.63 -11.37 20.40
CA SER A 302 -14.68 -10.65 21.67
C SER A 302 -16.10 -10.51 22.25
N GLY A 303 -17.14 -10.51 21.41
CA GLY A 303 -18.52 -10.41 21.87
C GLY A 303 -19.12 -11.69 22.47
N ALA A 304 -18.51 -12.87 22.25
CA ALA A 304 -19.08 -14.16 22.66
C ALA A 304 -18.48 -14.75 23.95
N LEU A 305 -17.32 -14.27 24.39
CA LEU A 305 -16.68 -14.59 25.66
C LEU A 305 -16.43 -13.26 26.35
N GLY A 306 -17.10 -12.98 27.47
CA GLY A 306 -16.97 -11.74 28.25
C GLY A 306 -15.60 -11.53 28.90
N ALA A 307 -14.51 -11.70 28.15
CA ALA A 307 -13.16 -11.34 28.49
C ALA A 307 -12.94 -9.86 28.09
N PRO A 308 -12.26 -9.04 28.91
CA PRO A 308 -11.97 -7.65 28.56
C PRO A 308 -10.88 -7.63 27.49
N GLY A 309 -11.30 -7.76 26.24
CA GLY A 309 -10.46 -7.80 25.04
C GLY A 309 -10.81 -6.67 24.11
N GLN A 310 -9.94 -5.66 24.09
CA GLN A 310 -9.75 -4.72 22.99
C GLN A 310 -11.06 -4.05 22.49
N ASP A 311 -11.47 -2.97 23.15
CA ASP A 311 -12.55 -2.07 22.72
C ASP A 311 -12.16 -1.27 21.45
N ASP A 312 -11.77 -1.97 20.39
CA ASP A 312 -11.52 -1.41 19.08
C ASP A 312 -12.64 -1.88 18.14
N VAL A 313 -13.47 -0.91 17.74
CA VAL A 313 -14.36 -0.94 16.56
C VAL A 313 -15.72 -1.63 16.75
N LEU A 314 -16.59 -0.98 17.53
CA LEU A 314 -18.03 -0.97 17.26
C LEU A 314 -18.26 -0.25 15.93
N LEU A 315 -18.70 -0.99 14.92
CA LEU A 315 -19.26 -0.42 13.70
C LEU A 315 -20.46 0.43 14.12
N GLY A 316 -20.40 1.73 13.82
CA GLY A 316 -21.45 2.69 14.16
C GLY A 316 -22.82 2.15 13.75
N ASP A 317 -23.69 2.06 14.74
CA ASP A 317 -25.08 1.67 14.56
C ASP A 317 -25.72 2.61 13.53
N TYR A 318 -26.26 2.03 12.46
CA TYR A 318 -27.06 2.76 11.49
C TYR A 318 -28.40 3.03 12.17
N GLY A 319 -28.47 4.14 12.90
CA GLY A 319 -29.73 4.70 13.37
C GLY A 319 -30.64 4.94 12.16
N SER A 320 -31.57 4.02 11.97
CA SER A 320 -32.82 4.27 11.26
C SER A 320 -33.48 5.45 11.98
N GLY A 321 -33.41 6.63 11.36
CA GLY A 321 -34.20 7.76 11.81
C GLY A 321 -35.66 7.38 11.64
N LYS A 322 -36.31 7.04 12.75
CA LYS A 322 -37.76 7.06 12.87
C LYS A 322 -38.19 8.50 12.57
N GLU A 323 -38.99 8.62 11.52
CA GLU A 323 -40.06 9.61 11.46
C GLU A 323 -40.92 9.39 12.71
N ASP A 324 -40.93 10.36 13.63
CA ASP A 324 -41.98 10.47 14.62
C ASP A 324 -42.58 11.87 14.48
N ASP A 325 -43.87 11.85 14.16
CA ASP A 325 -44.82 12.94 14.14
C ASP A 325 -44.87 13.69 15.47
N GLU A 326 -44.85 15.03 15.42
CA GLU A 326 -45.76 15.98 16.11
C GLU A 326 -45.36 17.43 15.78
#